data_AF-A0A7C5I2R6-F1
#
_entry.id   AF-A0A7C5I2R6-F1
#
_cell.length_a   1.000
_cell.length_b   1.000
_cell.length_c   1.000
_cell.angle_alpha   90.00
_cell.angle_beta   90.00
_cell.angle_gamma   90.00
#
_symmetry.space_group_name_H-M   'P 1'
#
loop_
_entity.id
_entity.type
_entity.pdbx_description
1 polymer ?
#
loop_
_entity_poly.entity_id
_entity_poly.type
_entity_poly.pdbx_seq_one_letter_code
_entity_poly.pdbx_strand_id
1 'polypeptide(L)'
;MANKIKKIVLPSAALLTSLYASAPFTFGLIAGYLGTNAFQKKFIQTGKVKLLMIPYKNWKIHIHHWISGSLLIIIAYAIDVIHSPIYFGALGGIVIHDLYTDKEWYKILIKN
;
A
#
# COMPACT_ATOMS: atom_id res chain seq x y z
N MET A 1 34.73 16.75 24.13
CA MET A 1 34.72 16.17 22.76
C MET A 1 33.51 15.28 22.48
N ALA A 2 33.16 14.34 23.36
CA ALA A 2 32.04 13.39 23.14
C ALA A 2 30.69 14.03 22.75
N ASN A 3 30.30 15.17 23.36
CA ASN A 3 29.05 15.86 23.02
C ASN A 3 29.02 16.50 21.62
N LYS A 4 30.18 16.92 21.08
CA LYS A 4 30.25 17.45 19.70
C LYS A 4 30.15 16.31 18.67
N ILE A 5 30.76 15.16 18.96
CA ILE A 5 30.68 13.96 18.12
C ILE A 5 29.24 13.45 18.05
N LYS A 6 28.55 13.32 19.20
CA LYS A 6 27.12 12.93 19.23
C LYS A 6 26.24 13.88 18.43
N LYS A 7 26.47 15.19 18.49
CA LYS A 7 25.68 16.20 17.75
C LYS A 7 25.85 16.17 16.24
N ILE A 8 26.92 15.55 15.72
CA ILE A 8 27.18 15.45 14.27
C ILE A 8 26.83 14.05 13.77
N VAL A 9 27.28 13.02 14.49
CA VAL A 9 27.09 11.62 14.07
C VAL A 9 25.61 11.22 14.04
N LEU A 10 24.81 11.63 15.03
CA LEU A 10 23.37 11.29 15.05
C LEU A 10 22.60 11.89 13.86
N PRO A 11 22.67 13.21 13.59
CA PRO A 11 22.00 13.78 12.42
C PRO A 11 22.53 13.22 11.09
N SER A 12 23.84 13.01 10.96
CA SER A 12 24.42 12.45 9.74
C SER A 12 23.98 11.00 9.50
N ALA A 13 23.96 10.17 10.55
CA ALA A 13 23.44 8.80 10.47
C ALA A 13 21.96 8.79 10.09
N ALA A 14 21.14 9.62 10.74
CA ALA A 14 19.72 9.74 10.43
C ALA A 14 19.49 10.18 8.97
N LEU A 15 20.27 11.14 8.46
CA LEU A 15 20.19 11.59 7.08
C LEU A 15 20.57 10.48 6.10
N LEU A 16 21.69 9.79 6.33
CA LEU A 16 22.15 8.70 5.47
C LEU A 16 21.16 7.53 5.45
N THR A 17 20.62 7.14 6.62
CA THR A 17 19.59 6.11 6.71
C THR A 17 18.32 6.53 5.99
N SER A 18 17.90 7.79 6.11
CA SER A 18 16.71 8.31 5.42
C SER A 18 16.90 8.31 3.89
N LEU A 19 18.07 8.71 3.41
CA LEU A 19 18.41 8.67 1.98
C LEU A 19 18.49 7.24 1.45
N TYR A 20 19.06 6.32 2.23
CA TYR A 20 19.12 4.91 1.87
C TYR A 20 17.72 4.28 1.79
N ALA A 21 16.83 4.61 2.73
CA ALA A 21 15.47 4.07 2.77
C ALA A 21 14.52 4.72 1.75
N SER A 22 14.76 5.97 1.35
CA SER A 22 13.83 6.72 0.49
C SER A 22 13.72 6.15 -0.93
N ALA A 23 14.83 5.71 -1.54
CA ALA A 23 14.81 5.12 -2.87
C ALA A 23 13.99 3.82 -2.93
N PRO A 24 14.24 2.78 -2.11
CA PRO A 24 13.42 1.57 -2.09
C PRO A 24 11.97 1.85 -1.70
N PHE A 25 11.73 2.76 -0.74
CA PHE A 25 10.37 3.18 -0.40
C PHE A 25 9.65 3.81 -1.58
N THR A 26 10.29 4.74 -2.30
CA THR A 26 9.69 5.41 -3.47
C THR A 26 9.41 4.40 -4.59
N PHE A 27 10.33 3.47 -4.84
CA PHE A 27 10.12 2.40 -5.79
C PHE A 27 8.91 1.54 -5.40
N GLY A 28 8.84 1.13 -4.13
CA GLY A 28 7.68 0.43 -3.57
C GLY A 28 6.39 1.20 -3.80
N LEU A 29 6.37 2.50 -3.49
CA LEU A 29 5.21 3.37 -3.64
C LEU A 29 4.70 3.42 -5.08
N ILE A 30 5.59 3.63 -6.05
CA ILE A 30 5.23 3.62 -7.47
C ILE A 30 4.71 2.23 -7.87
N ALA A 31 5.40 1.16 -7.47
CA ALA A 31 5.01 -0.22 -7.79
C ALA A 31 3.64 -0.59 -7.18
N GLY A 32 3.37 -0.22 -5.94
CA GLY A 32 2.10 -0.45 -5.26
C GLY A 32 0.95 0.28 -5.93
N TYR A 33 1.14 1.55 -6.29
CA TYR A 33 0.14 2.34 -7.00
C TYR A 33 -0.18 1.74 -8.38
N LEU A 34 0.86 1.49 -9.19
CA LEU A 34 0.70 0.95 -10.54
C LEU A 34 0.14 -0.48 -10.52
N GLY A 35 0.60 -1.31 -9.59
CA GLY A 35 0.12 -2.68 -9.39
C GLY A 35 -1.37 -2.71 -9.03
N THR A 36 -1.80 -1.83 -8.12
CA THR A 36 -3.22 -1.72 -7.75
C THR A 36 -4.09 -1.27 -8.92
N ASN A 37 -3.65 -0.25 -9.66
CA ASN A 37 -4.34 0.23 -10.85
C ASN A 37 -4.46 -0.87 -11.93
N ALA A 38 -3.37 -1.62 -12.16
CA ALA A 38 -3.37 -2.74 -13.10
C ALA A 38 -4.32 -3.85 -12.65
N PHE A 39 -4.34 -4.17 -11.35
CA PHE A 39 -5.26 -5.15 -10.76
C PHE A 39 -6.72 -4.70 -10.93
N GLN A 40 -7.05 -3.46 -10.59
CA GLN A 40 -8.39 -2.89 -10.72
C GLN A 40 -8.88 -2.97 -12.17
N LYS A 41 -8.08 -2.51 -13.13
CA LYS A 41 -8.43 -2.55 -14.57
C LYS A 41 -8.60 -3.97 -15.08
N LYS A 42 -7.71 -4.89 -14.70
CA LYS A 42 -7.70 -6.25 -15.25
C LYS A 42 -8.73 -7.17 -14.63
N PHE A 43 -9.02 -7.04 -13.35
CA PHE A 43 -9.84 -8.01 -12.61
C PHE A 43 -11.18 -7.45 -12.14
N ILE A 44 -11.23 -6.19 -11.71
CA ILE A 44 -12.46 -5.59 -11.18
C ILE A 44 -13.33 -5.04 -12.30
N GLN A 45 -12.78 -4.18 -13.17
CA GLN A 45 -13.53 -3.56 -14.28
C GLN A 45 -14.00 -4.59 -15.32
N THR A 46 -13.28 -5.70 -15.47
CA THR A 46 -13.67 -6.81 -16.35
C THR A 46 -14.67 -7.78 -15.71
N GLY A 47 -15.03 -7.57 -14.44
CA GLY A 47 -15.94 -8.42 -13.68
C GLY A 47 -15.39 -9.80 -13.33
N LYS A 48 -14.09 -10.07 -13.53
CA LYS A 48 -13.45 -11.36 -13.21
C LYS A 48 -13.38 -11.61 -11.70
N VAL A 49 -13.17 -10.55 -10.92
CA VAL A 49 -13.29 -10.57 -9.47
C VAL A 49 -14.53 -9.74 -9.14
N LYS A 50 -15.62 -10.44 -8.80
CA LYS A 50 -16.84 -9.79 -8.34
C LYS A 50 -16.57 -9.16 -6.98
N LEU A 51 -16.98 -7.91 -6.81
CA LEU A 51 -17.17 -7.32 -5.49
C LEU A 51 -17.98 -8.30 -4.64
N LEU A 52 -17.48 -8.63 -3.45
CA LEU A 52 -18.19 -9.51 -2.52
C LEU A 52 -19.48 -8.83 -2.08
N MET A 53 -20.55 -9.13 -2.80
CA MET A 53 -21.91 -8.73 -2.45
C MET A 53 -22.39 -9.68 -1.37
N ILE A 54 -22.25 -9.28 -0.10
CA ILE A 54 -22.84 -10.04 1.00
C ILE A 54 -24.37 -9.92 0.85
N PRO A 55 -25.12 -11.04 0.77
CA PRO A 55 -26.57 -11.02 0.62
C PRO A 55 -27.23 -10.65 1.96
N TYR A 56 -27.12 -9.39 2.35
CA TYR A 56 -27.92 -8.79 3.39
C TYR A 56 -28.60 -7.57 2.79
N LYS A 57 -29.91 -7.65 2.56
CA LYS A 57 -30.84 -6.53 2.31
C LYS A 57 -30.27 -5.32 1.50
N ASN A 58 -29.70 -5.56 0.32
CA ASN A 58 -29.21 -4.55 -0.64
C ASN A 58 -27.84 -3.91 -0.34
N TRP A 59 -27.01 -4.49 0.52
CA TRP A 59 -25.68 -3.93 0.79
C TRP A 59 -24.60 -4.51 -0.14
N LYS A 60 -23.83 -3.64 -0.79
CA LYS A 60 -22.58 -3.98 -1.49
C LYS A 60 -21.41 -3.68 -0.56
N ILE A 61 -20.52 -4.65 -0.37
CA ILE A 61 -19.30 -4.45 0.41
C ILE A 61 -18.12 -4.26 -0.53
N HIS A 62 -17.51 -3.07 -0.47
CA HIS A 62 -16.33 -2.73 -1.27
C HIS A 62 -15.05 -3.22 -0.60
N ILE A 63 -14.88 -4.55 -0.55
CA ILE A 63 -13.69 -5.19 0.04
C ILE A 63 -12.56 -5.43 -0.97
N HIS A 64 -12.72 -5.00 -2.22
CA HIS A 64 -11.71 -5.26 -3.25
C HIS A 64 -10.36 -4.55 -3.00
N HIS A 65 -10.36 -3.41 -2.31
CA HIS A 65 -9.15 -2.73 -1.82
C HIS A 65 -8.42 -3.51 -0.72
N TRP A 66 -9.19 -4.25 0.09
CA TRP A 66 -8.63 -5.11 1.12
C TRP A 66 -7.97 -6.34 0.53
N ILE A 67 -8.40 -6.78 -0.67
CA ILE A 67 -7.80 -7.91 -1.38
C ILE A 67 -6.38 -7.58 -1.86
N SER A 68 -6.16 -6.42 -2.49
CA SER A 68 -4.82 -6.02 -2.95
C SER A 68 -3.86 -5.83 -1.77
N GLY A 69 -4.31 -5.16 -0.70
CA GLY A 69 -3.54 -5.02 0.55
C GLY A 69 -3.23 -6.37 1.21
N SER A 70 -4.23 -7.25 1.36
CA SER A 70 -4.04 -8.58 1.95
C SER A 70 -3.11 -9.46 1.12
N LEU A 71 -3.24 -9.43 -0.20
CA LEU A 71 -2.35 -10.16 -1.10
C LEU A 71 -0.91 -9.66 -0.98
N LEU A 72 -0.71 -8.35 -0.90
CA LEU A 72 0.62 -7.78 -0.68
C LEU A 72 1.22 -8.24 0.66
N ILE A 73 0.43 -8.27 1.74
CA ILE A 73 0.87 -8.77 3.05
C ILE A 73 1.30 -10.24 2.95
N ILE A 74 0.47 -11.09 2.33
CA ILE A 74 0.76 -12.53 2.18
C ILE A 74 2.03 -12.74 1.37
N ILE A 75 2.17 -12.06 0.23
CA ILE A 75 3.37 -12.15 -0.61
C ILE A 75 4.58 -11.68 0.18
N ALA A 76 4.51 -10.50 0.82
CA ALA A 76 5.63 -9.92 1.54
C ALA A 76 6.09 -10.79 2.71
N TYR A 77 5.15 -11.45 3.40
CA TYR A 77 5.46 -12.44 4.43
C TYR A 77 6.13 -13.69 3.84
N ALA A 78 5.60 -14.22 2.74
CA ALA A 78 6.12 -15.43 2.10
C ALA A 78 7.56 -15.29 1.57
N ILE A 79 7.97 -14.08 1.18
CA ILE A 79 9.34 -13.79 0.72
C ILE A 79 10.19 -13.04 1.76
N ASP A 80 9.71 -12.92 3.00
CA ASP A 80 10.39 -12.26 4.12
C ASP A 80 10.85 -10.80 3.88
N VAL A 81 10.02 -10.02 3.17
CA VAL A 81 10.29 -8.58 2.90
C VAL A 81 9.40 -7.63 3.68
N ILE A 82 8.64 -8.12 4.66
CA ILE A 82 7.68 -7.32 5.44
C ILE A 82 8.35 -6.18 6.25
N HIS A 83 9.64 -6.31 6.55
CA HIS A 83 10.43 -5.28 7.24
C HIS A 83 11.09 -4.28 6.28
N SER A 84 10.98 -4.50 4.97
CA SER A 84 11.71 -3.69 3.98
C SER A 84 11.03 -2.34 3.71
N PRO A 85 11.81 -1.28 3.41
CA PRO A 85 11.23 -0.01 2.96
C PRO A 85 10.38 -0.16 1.69
N ILE A 86 10.71 -1.11 0.81
CA ILE A 86 9.95 -1.41 -0.42
C ILE A 86 8.53 -1.84 -0.08
N TYR A 87 8.36 -2.72 0.91
CA TYR A 87 7.04 -3.17 1.36
C TYR A 87 6.19 -2.02 1.89
N PHE A 88 6.74 -1.18 2.77
CA PHE A 88 6.02 -0.01 3.29
C PHE A 88 5.70 1.01 2.20
N GLY A 89 6.62 1.19 1.24
CA GLY A 89 6.36 1.94 0.02
C GLY A 89 5.15 1.39 -0.72
N ALA A 90 5.15 0.09 -1.02
CA ALA A 90 4.08 -0.58 -1.76
C ALA A 90 2.72 -0.47 -1.06
N LEU A 91 2.67 -0.63 0.26
CA LEU A 91 1.48 -0.36 1.05
C LEU A 91 1.00 1.09 0.89
N GLY A 92 1.92 2.06 1.00
CA GLY A 92 1.61 3.47 0.76
C GLY A 92 1.08 3.72 -0.65
N GLY A 93 1.64 3.05 -1.65
CA GLY A 93 1.17 3.11 -3.04
C GLY A 93 -0.26 2.60 -3.23
N ILE A 94 -0.62 1.49 -2.57
CA ILE A 94 -2.00 0.98 -2.54
C ILE A 94 -2.93 2.01 -1.89
N VAL A 95 -2.55 2.57 -0.73
CA VAL A 95 -3.36 3.57 -0.03
C VAL A 95 -3.55 4.84 -0.87
N ILE A 96 -2.49 5.34 -1.51
CA ILE A 96 -2.57 6.51 -2.41
C ILE A 96 -3.49 6.21 -3.58
N HIS A 97 -3.41 5.01 -4.16
CA HIS A 97 -4.31 4.62 -5.23
C HIS A 97 -5.77 4.70 -4.77
N ASP A 98 -6.08 4.15 -3.61
CA ASP A 98 -7.45 4.15 -3.08
C ASP A 98 -7.93 5.56 -2.74
N LEU A 99 -7.08 6.41 -2.14
CA LEU A 99 -7.43 7.78 -1.78
C LEU A 99 -7.69 8.69 -2.99
N TYR A 100 -6.93 8.52 -4.08
CA TYR A 100 -6.93 9.47 -5.21
C TYR A 100 -7.57 8.95 -6.49
N THR A 101 -7.59 7.63 -6.71
CA THR A 101 -8.13 7.01 -7.93
C THR A 101 -9.50 6.39 -7.70
N ASP A 102 -9.72 5.78 -6.54
CA ASP A 102 -11.03 5.24 -6.19
C ASP A 102 -11.91 6.30 -5.54
N LYS A 103 -13.07 6.62 -6.12
CA LYS A 103 -13.99 7.64 -5.58
C LYS A 103 -14.85 7.12 -4.44
N GLU A 104 -14.86 5.81 -4.21
CA GLU A 104 -15.72 5.12 -3.26
C GLU A 104 -14.93 4.40 -2.15
N TRP A 105 -13.63 4.68 -2.01
CA TRP A 105 -12.75 4.07 -1.00
C TRP A 105 -13.30 4.16 0.43
N TYR A 106 -13.98 5.27 0.77
CA TYR A 106 -14.56 5.50 2.10
C TYR A 106 -15.92 4.80 2.30
N LYS A 107 -16.54 4.32 1.22
CA LYS A 107 -17.83 3.66 1.25
C LYS A 107 -17.66 2.16 1.35
N ILE A 108 -17.34 1.69 2.56
CA ILE A 108 -17.20 0.25 2.85
C ILE A 108 -18.54 -0.47 2.62
N LEU A 109 -19.65 0.22 2.91
CA LEU A 109 -21.01 -0.27 2.78
C LEU A 109 -21.82 0.68 1.89
N ILE A 110 -22.17 0.22 0.68
CA ILE A 110 -23.05 0.97 -0.21
C ILE A 110 -24.40 0.26 -0.26
N LYS A 111 -25.46 0.97 0.13
CA LYS A 111 -26.83 0.52 -0.05
C LYS A 111 -27.21 0.72 -1.52
N ASN A 112 -27.65 -0.35 -2.18
CA ASN A 112 -28.29 -0.31 -3.50
C ASN A 112 -29.60 0.47 -3.44
#